data_AF-A0A7J0D1M4-F1
#
_entry.id   AF-A0A7J0D1M4-F1
#
_cell.length_a   1.000
_cell.length_b   1.000
_cell.length_c   1.000
_cell.angle_alpha   90.00
_cell.angle_beta   90.00
_cell.angle_gamma   90.00
#
_symmetry.space_group_name_H-M   'P 1'
#
loop_
_entity.id
_entity.type
_entity.pdbx_description
1 polymer ?
#
loop_
_entity_poly.entity_id
_entity_poly.type
_entity_poly.pdbx_seq_one_letter_code
_entity_poly.pdbx_strand_id
1 'polypeptide(L)'
;MTVRISATDWAEGGTDAEDAVAIARAFAEHGADAIDVSTGQVVPEERPEFGRSYQTPYADRIRNTVDVPVITVGAISSWDDVNSLLLAGRADLCALARPHLYDPHWTLHAAAEQGYTGPGAPWPLPYGAGSRPPPTGRTDGPKPRLRLE
;
A
#
# COMPACT_ATOMS: atom_id res chain seq x y z
N MET A 1 -16.36 -7.30 -8.45
CA MET A 1 -16.70 -6.05 -7.76
C MET A 1 -15.96 -5.99 -6.44
N THR A 2 -15.22 -4.91 -6.18
CA THR A 2 -14.60 -4.64 -4.87
C THR A 2 -15.47 -3.66 -4.07
N VAL A 3 -15.51 -3.79 -2.75
CA VAL A 3 -16.26 -2.87 -1.87
C VAL A 3 -15.30 -2.19 -0.90
N ARG A 4 -15.39 -0.86 -0.78
CA ARG A 4 -14.63 -0.09 0.21
C ARG A 4 -15.52 0.25 1.40
N ILE A 5 -15.02 0.01 2.61
CA ILE A 5 -15.73 0.30 3.86
C ILE A 5 -14.91 1.22 4.77
N SER A 6 -15.60 1.92 5.68
CA SER A 6 -14.97 2.55 6.86
C SER A 6 -15.03 1.57 8.01
N ALA A 7 -13.89 1.20 8.58
CA ALA A 7 -13.82 0.24 9.68
C ALA A 7 -13.98 0.87 11.07
N THR A 8 -13.96 2.18 11.14
CA THR A 8 -14.40 2.92 12.32
C THR A 8 -14.68 4.35 11.93
N ASP A 9 -15.69 4.95 12.55
CA ASP A 9 -16.04 6.34 12.32
C ASP A 9 -15.35 7.27 13.32
N TRP A 10 -14.57 6.78 14.29
CA TRP A 10 -13.88 7.60 15.29
C TRP A 10 -14.78 8.57 16.09
N ALA A 11 -16.06 8.24 16.22
CA ALA A 11 -17.08 9.03 16.89
C ALA A 11 -17.98 8.15 17.79
N GLU A 12 -18.51 8.73 18.86
CA GLU A 12 -19.43 8.04 19.76
C GLU A 12 -20.71 7.62 19.02
N GLY A 13 -21.09 6.35 19.15
CA GLY A 13 -22.25 5.77 18.45
C GLY A 13 -22.06 5.56 16.94
N GLY A 14 -20.86 5.82 16.42
CA GLY A 14 -20.49 5.48 15.04
C GLY A 14 -20.09 4.02 14.89
N THR A 15 -19.77 3.63 13.66
CA THR A 15 -19.28 2.29 13.32
C THR A 15 -18.00 1.99 14.11
N ASP A 16 -17.93 0.79 14.71
CA ASP A 16 -16.72 0.28 15.36
C ASP A 16 -16.06 -0.87 14.56
N ALA A 17 -14.97 -1.42 15.10
CA ALA A 17 -14.19 -2.46 14.43
C ALA A 17 -14.96 -3.79 14.34
N GLU A 18 -15.84 -4.07 15.28
CA GLU A 18 -16.70 -5.25 15.33
C GLU A 18 -17.78 -5.16 14.23
N ASP A 19 -18.41 -3.99 14.12
CA ASP A 19 -19.36 -3.67 13.04
C ASP A 19 -18.71 -3.84 11.67
N ALA A 20 -17.48 -3.33 11.51
CA ALA A 20 -16.73 -3.43 10.25
C ALA A 20 -16.52 -4.89 9.80
N VAL A 21 -16.24 -5.80 10.74
CA VAL A 21 -16.12 -7.24 10.45
C VAL A 21 -17.45 -7.82 9.99
N ALA A 22 -18.56 -7.47 10.67
CA ALA A 22 -19.88 -7.93 10.28
C ALA A 22 -20.28 -7.41 8.88
N ILE A 23 -20.00 -6.15 8.59
CA ILE A 23 -20.22 -5.51 7.28
C ILE A 23 -19.38 -6.20 6.20
N ALA A 24 -18.09 -6.43 6.46
CA ALA A 24 -17.20 -7.09 5.51
C ALA A 24 -17.65 -8.52 5.19
N ARG A 25 -18.05 -9.30 6.22
CA ARG A 25 -18.62 -10.65 6.04
C ARG A 25 -19.89 -10.60 5.19
N ALA A 26 -20.81 -9.69 5.49
CA ALA A 26 -22.04 -9.54 4.73
C ALA A 26 -21.75 -9.25 3.25
N PHE A 27 -20.81 -8.36 2.92
CA PHE A 27 -20.42 -8.11 1.53
C PHE A 27 -19.78 -9.32 0.87
N ALA A 28 -18.89 -10.03 1.56
CA ALA A 28 -18.27 -11.24 1.04
C ALA A 28 -19.31 -12.34 0.73
N GLU A 29 -20.26 -12.58 1.64
CA GLU A 29 -21.35 -13.54 1.48
C GLU A 29 -22.28 -13.21 0.30
N HIS A 30 -22.36 -11.93 -0.08
CA HIS A 30 -23.18 -11.44 -1.19
C HIS A 30 -22.38 -11.19 -2.48
N GLY A 31 -21.16 -11.74 -2.57
CA GLY A 31 -20.40 -11.80 -3.81
C GLY A 31 -19.43 -10.63 -4.06
N ALA A 32 -19.00 -9.91 -3.02
CA ALA A 32 -17.85 -9.03 -3.15
C ALA A 32 -16.57 -9.85 -3.41
N ASP A 33 -15.77 -9.44 -4.39
CA ASP A 33 -14.51 -10.12 -4.75
C ASP A 33 -13.34 -9.69 -3.87
N ALA A 34 -13.45 -8.54 -3.19
CA ALA A 34 -12.47 -8.04 -2.22
C ALA A 34 -13.05 -6.92 -1.37
N ILE A 35 -12.47 -6.72 -0.18
CA ILE A 35 -12.81 -5.63 0.74
C ILE A 35 -11.64 -4.65 0.87
N ASP A 36 -11.87 -3.37 0.55
CA ASP A 36 -10.93 -2.26 0.79
C ASP A 36 -11.26 -1.58 2.11
N VAL A 37 -10.32 -1.62 3.05
CA VAL A 37 -10.57 -1.23 4.44
C VAL A 37 -9.96 0.15 4.71
N SER A 38 -10.85 1.14 4.86
CA SER A 38 -10.54 2.52 5.22
C SER A 38 -11.03 2.85 6.65
N THR A 39 -10.95 4.11 7.09
CA THR A 39 -11.56 4.61 8.34
C THR A 39 -11.99 6.08 8.23
N GLY A 40 -13.04 6.47 8.96
CA GLY A 40 -13.42 7.84 9.29
C GLY A 40 -13.92 8.69 8.12
N GLN A 41 -13.89 10.00 8.34
CA GLN A 41 -14.34 11.07 7.43
C GLN A 41 -15.87 11.13 7.22
N VAL A 42 -16.61 10.76 8.25
CA VAL A 42 -18.08 10.75 8.35
C VAL A 42 -18.60 11.98 9.10
N VAL A 43 -17.95 12.40 10.20
CA VAL A 43 -18.37 13.57 11.01
C VAL A 43 -17.21 14.52 11.37
N PRO A 44 -17.45 15.80 11.69
CA PRO A 44 -16.39 16.75 12.03
C PRO A 44 -15.68 16.48 13.37
N GLU A 45 -16.36 15.86 14.33
CA GLU A 45 -15.88 15.68 15.72
C GLU A 45 -14.96 14.46 15.89
N GLU A 46 -14.70 13.72 14.81
CA GLU A 46 -13.86 12.53 14.82
C GLU A 46 -12.47 12.77 15.43
N ARG A 47 -11.95 11.75 16.09
CA ARG A 47 -10.60 11.76 16.68
C ARG A 47 -9.75 10.59 16.17
N PRO A 48 -9.38 10.58 14.88
CA PRO A 48 -8.56 9.53 14.31
C PRO A 48 -7.15 9.51 14.91
N GLU A 49 -6.68 8.32 15.26
CA GLU A 49 -5.31 8.08 15.70
C GLU A 49 -4.39 7.87 14.49
N PHE A 50 -3.95 8.98 13.88
CA PHE A 50 -3.08 8.92 12.72
C PHE A 50 -1.67 8.39 13.07
N GLY A 51 -1.12 7.61 12.15
CA GLY A 51 0.23 7.07 12.24
C GLY A 51 0.61 6.29 10.98
N ARG A 52 1.81 5.73 10.95
CA ARG A 52 2.23 4.81 9.88
C ARG A 52 1.31 3.59 9.90
N SER A 53 0.72 3.24 8.75
CA SER A 53 -0.12 2.04 8.62
C SER A 53 -1.30 1.97 9.61
N TYR A 54 -1.82 3.11 10.07
CA TYR A 54 -2.79 3.17 11.18
C TYR A 54 -4.11 2.44 10.90
N GLN A 55 -4.46 2.20 9.63
CA GLN A 55 -5.69 1.49 9.24
C GLN A 55 -5.46 -0.03 9.10
N THR A 56 -4.20 -0.48 9.04
CA THR A 56 -3.84 -1.89 8.89
C THR A 56 -4.41 -2.80 9.98
N PRO A 57 -4.44 -2.41 11.28
CA PRO A 57 -5.03 -3.29 12.30
C PRO A 57 -6.48 -3.70 12.00
N TYR A 58 -7.28 -2.82 11.39
CA TYR A 58 -8.64 -3.14 10.97
C TYR A 58 -8.66 -4.09 9.76
N ALA A 59 -7.81 -3.82 8.76
CA ALA A 59 -7.67 -4.68 7.59
C ALA A 59 -7.25 -6.11 7.98
N ASP A 60 -6.27 -6.23 8.86
CA ASP A 60 -5.76 -7.49 9.41
C ASP A 60 -6.88 -8.26 10.14
N ARG A 61 -7.63 -7.58 11.01
CA ARG A 61 -8.77 -8.18 11.69
C ARG A 61 -9.80 -8.74 10.70
N ILE A 62 -10.17 -7.97 9.68
CA ILE A 62 -11.14 -8.39 8.66
C ILE A 62 -10.58 -9.55 7.83
N ARG A 63 -9.34 -9.47 7.38
CA ARG A 63 -8.66 -10.47 6.55
C ARG A 63 -8.60 -11.85 7.20
N ASN A 64 -8.52 -11.90 8.53
CA ASN A 64 -8.56 -13.16 9.29
C ASN A 64 -9.99 -13.68 9.58
N THR A 65 -11.02 -13.06 9.00
CA THR A 65 -12.44 -13.39 9.26
C THR A 65 -13.29 -13.59 8.02
N VAL A 66 -12.82 -13.17 6.84
CA VAL A 66 -13.52 -13.30 5.56
C VAL A 66 -12.71 -14.15 4.59
N ASP A 67 -13.40 -14.84 3.68
CA ASP A 67 -12.78 -15.73 2.70
C ASP A 67 -12.47 -15.03 1.35
N VAL A 68 -12.43 -13.70 1.35
CA VAL A 68 -12.13 -12.88 0.17
C VAL A 68 -10.91 -12.00 0.42
N PRO A 69 -10.13 -11.65 -0.61
CA PRO A 69 -8.98 -10.76 -0.48
C PRO A 69 -9.30 -9.43 0.21
N VAL A 70 -8.36 -8.96 1.03
CA VAL A 70 -8.45 -7.66 1.71
C VAL A 70 -7.37 -6.71 1.24
N ILE A 71 -7.79 -5.48 0.95
CA ILE A 71 -6.94 -4.36 0.57
C ILE A 71 -6.79 -3.44 1.78
N THR A 72 -5.55 -3.18 2.21
CA THR A 72 -5.25 -2.19 3.26
C THR A 72 -4.83 -0.86 2.65
N VAL A 73 -5.24 0.23 3.31
CA VAL A 73 -4.76 1.60 3.05
C VAL A 73 -4.14 2.20 4.32
N GLY A 74 -3.89 3.52 4.31
CA GLY A 74 -3.62 4.30 5.51
C GLY A 74 -2.14 4.56 5.76
N ALA A 75 -1.63 5.64 5.17
CA ALA A 75 -0.26 6.14 5.38
C ALA A 75 0.87 5.11 5.10
N ILE A 76 0.61 4.13 4.24
CA ILE A 76 1.61 3.24 3.65
C ILE A 76 2.47 4.07 2.69
N SER A 77 3.77 4.16 2.92
CA SER A 77 4.62 5.19 2.28
C SER A 77 5.84 4.63 1.54
N SER A 78 6.29 3.42 1.89
CA SER A 78 7.49 2.79 1.34
C SER A 78 7.22 1.38 0.84
N TRP A 79 8.07 0.85 -0.04
CA TRP A 79 7.96 -0.55 -0.47
C TRP A 79 8.23 -1.50 0.70
N ASP A 80 9.01 -1.07 1.70
CA ASP A 80 9.23 -1.79 2.95
C ASP A 80 7.96 -1.88 3.79
N ASP A 81 7.13 -0.81 3.85
CA ASP A 81 5.79 -0.89 4.42
C ASP A 81 4.98 -1.99 3.74
N VAL A 82 4.90 -1.94 2.40
CA VAL A 82 4.10 -2.89 1.60
C VAL A 82 4.56 -4.32 1.85
N ASN A 83 5.86 -4.59 1.77
CA ASN A 83 6.41 -5.91 2.01
C ASN A 83 6.13 -6.38 3.43
N SER A 84 6.31 -5.52 4.43
CA SER A 84 6.04 -5.85 5.83
C SER A 84 4.58 -6.26 6.05
N LEU A 85 3.64 -5.56 5.43
CA LEU A 85 2.20 -5.82 5.56
C LEU A 85 1.78 -7.12 4.88
N LEU A 86 2.25 -7.33 3.64
CA LEU A 86 1.90 -8.51 2.85
C LEU A 86 2.56 -9.78 3.41
N LEU A 87 3.86 -9.73 3.72
CA LEU A 87 4.60 -10.89 4.24
C LEU A 87 4.13 -11.32 5.63
N ALA A 88 3.62 -10.37 6.44
CA ALA A 88 3.00 -10.68 7.72
C ALA A 88 1.55 -11.17 7.59
N GLY A 89 1.00 -11.28 6.38
CA GLY A 89 -0.36 -11.74 6.14
C GLY A 89 -1.45 -10.79 6.66
N ARG A 90 -1.13 -9.50 6.83
CA ARG A 90 -2.05 -8.47 7.37
C ARG A 90 -3.05 -7.96 6.33
N ALA A 91 -2.77 -8.20 5.05
CA ALA A 91 -3.59 -7.87 3.91
C ALA A 91 -3.10 -8.69 2.70
N ASP A 92 -3.93 -8.79 1.66
CA ASP A 92 -3.57 -9.45 0.40
C ASP A 92 -3.12 -8.42 -0.65
N LEU A 93 -3.52 -7.16 -0.50
CA LEU A 93 -3.15 -6.03 -1.35
C LEU A 93 -2.92 -4.76 -0.52
N CYS A 94 -2.04 -3.88 -0.99
CA CYS A 94 -1.83 -2.54 -0.42
C CYS A 94 -2.22 -1.47 -1.43
N ALA A 95 -3.12 -0.57 -1.07
CA ALA A 95 -3.48 0.57 -1.89
C ALA A 95 -2.72 1.83 -1.44
N LEU A 96 -2.08 2.49 -2.40
CA LEU A 96 -1.23 3.66 -2.20
C LEU A 96 -1.86 4.89 -2.87
N ALA A 97 -1.78 6.04 -2.21
CA ALA A 97 -2.31 7.30 -2.72
C ALA A 97 -1.22 8.37 -2.79
N ARG A 98 -0.87 8.99 -1.65
CA ARG A 98 0.15 10.04 -1.58
C ARG A 98 1.52 9.65 -2.17
N PRO A 99 2.02 8.41 -2.04
CA PRO A 99 3.27 8.01 -2.69
C PRO A 99 3.22 8.17 -4.21
N HIS A 100 2.13 7.78 -4.86
CA HIS A 100 1.96 7.94 -6.32
C HIS A 100 1.76 9.40 -6.75
N LEU A 101 1.26 10.28 -5.87
CA LEU A 101 1.20 11.72 -6.15
C LEU A 101 2.58 12.37 -6.10
N TYR A 102 3.46 11.90 -5.21
CA TYR A 102 4.83 12.37 -5.10
C TYR A 102 5.72 11.81 -6.22
N ASP A 103 5.54 10.52 -6.52
CA ASP A 103 6.28 9.79 -7.54
C ASP A 103 5.32 8.90 -8.37
N PRO A 104 4.91 9.35 -9.57
CA PRO A 104 4.01 8.56 -10.42
C PRO A 104 4.60 7.21 -10.87
N HIS A 105 5.93 7.06 -10.84
CA HIS A 105 6.63 5.83 -11.17
C HIS A 105 7.02 5.01 -9.92
N TRP A 106 6.45 5.32 -8.76
CA TRP A 106 6.77 4.70 -7.47
C TRP A 106 6.87 3.18 -7.54
N THR A 107 5.93 2.49 -8.21
CA THR A 107 5.96 1.03 -8.31
C THR A 107 7.16 0.52 -9.12
N LEU A 108 7.55 1.22 -10.18
CA LEU A 108 8.72 0.89 -10.98
C LEU A 108 10.02 1.18 -10.22
N HIS A 109 10.09 2.29 -9.50
CA HIS A 109 11.24 2.62 -8.66
C HIS A 109 11.39 1.64 -7.49
N ALA A 110 10.29 1.30 -6.81
CA ALA A 110 10.25 0.28 -5.77
C ALA A 110 10.75 -1.09 -6.27
N ALA A 111 10.38 -1.48 -7.50
CA ALA A 111 10.89 -2.69 -8.13
C ALA A 111 12.40 -2.59 -8.42
N ALA A 112 12.86 -1.48 -8.99
CA ALA A 112 14.27 -1.25 -9.33
C ALA A 112 15.17 -1.22 -8.08
N GLU A 113 14.72 -0.60 -6.98
CA GLU A 113 15.40 -0.57 -5.69
C GLU A 113 15.56 -1.97 -5.08
N GLN A 114 14.61 -2.87 -5.35
CA GLN A 114 14.66 -4.27 -4.91
C GLN A 114 15.29 -5.20 -5.95
N GLY A 115 15.78 -4.67 -7.07
CA GLY A 115 16.37 -5.47 -8.17
C GLY A 115 15.38 -6.39 -8.90
N TYR A 116 14.08 -6.15 -8.76
CA TYR A 116 13.04 -6.95 -9.41
C TYR A 116 12.95 -6.62 -10.91
N THR A 117 13.05 -7.65 -11.75
CA THR A 117 13.00 -7.55 -13.22
C THR A 117 11.93 -8.44 -13.87
N GLY A 118 11.00 -8.95 -13.05
CA GLY A 118 9.94 -9.84 -13.51
C GLY A 118 8.79 -9.11 -14.24
N PRO A 119 7.81 -9.87 -14.76
CA PRO A 119 6.74 -9.33 -15.59
C PRO A 119 5.75 -8.42 -14.84
N GLY A 120 5.83 -8.33 -13.51
CA GLY A 120 4.96 -7.48 -12.69
C GLY A 120 5.34 -5.99 -12.67
N ALA A 121 6.51 -5.62 -13.20
CA ALA A 121 6.97 -4.24 -13.26
C ALA A 121 7.64 -3.91 -14.62
N PRO A 122 6.93 -4.08 -15.74
CA PRO A 122 7.51 -3.83 -17.06
C PRO A 122 7.73 -2.32 -17.25
N TRP A 123 8.95 -1.97 -17.65
CA TRP A 123 9.27 -0.59 -18.00
C TRP A 123 8.77 -0.27 -19.42
N PRO A 124 8.08 0.87 -19.63
CA PRO A 124 7.80 1.35 -20.98
C PRO A 124 9.09 1.45 -21.79
N LEU A 125 9.09 1.00 -23.05
CA LEU A 125 10.30 0.98 -23.89
C LEU A 125 11.06 2.33 -23.89
N PRO A 126 10.40 3.50 -24.02
CA PRO A 126 11.10 4.79 -23.98
C PRO A 126 11.80 5.09 -22.64
N TYR A 127 11.38 4.44 -21.55
CA TYR A 127 11.87 4.66 -20.19
C TYR A 127 12.77 3.52 -19.69
N GLY A 128 13.10 2.54 -20.53
CA GLY A 128 13.88 1.36 -20.12
C GLY A 128 15.23 1.67 -19.48
N ALA A 129 15.87 2.79 -19.84
CA ALA A 129 17.12 3.24 -19.22
C ALA A 129 16.96 3.63 -17.73
N GLY A 130 15.73 3.91 -17.27
CA GLY A 130 15.40 4.19 -15.88
C GLY A 130 15.21 2.95 -15.00
N SER A 131 15.29 1.74 -15.57
CA SER A 131 15.06 0.46 -14.86
C SER A 131 16.05 0.11 -13.76
N ARG A 132 17.01 0.98 -13.49
CA ARG A 132 18.01 0.82 -12.44
C ARG A 132 18.21 2.17 -11.75
N PRO A 133 18.49 2.17 -10.43
CA PRO A 133 18.83 3.40 -9.73
C PRO A 133 20.00 4.11 -10.44
N PRO A 134 19.89 5.43 -10.73
CA PRO A 134 20.97 6.16 -11.34
C PRO A 134 22.18 6.16 -10.40
N PRO A 135 23.41 6.15 -10.94
CA PRO A 135 24.59 6.26 -10.11
C PRO A 135 24.57 7.62 -9.39
N THR A 136 24.34 7.60 -8.08
CA THR A 136 24.52 8.78 -7.25
C THR A 136 26.01 8.90 -6.91
N GLY A 137 26.53 10.12 -6.91
CA GLY A 137 27.93 10.32 -6.55
C GLY A 137 28.13 10.00 -5.08
N ARG A 138 28.74 8.83 -4.76
CA ARG A 138 29.63 8.55 -3.59
C ARG A 138 29.66 7.07 -3.14
N THR A 139 29.93 6.11 -4.02
CA THR A 139 30.38 4.78 -3.56
C THR A 139 31.74 4.36 -4.10
N ASP A 140 32.12 4.85 -5.28
CA ASP A 140 33.43 4.59 -5.84
C ASP A 140 34.31 5.82 -5.68
N GLY A 141 35.55 5.64 -5.20
CA GLY A 141 36.58 6.67 -5.21
C GLY A 141 36.78 7.29 -6.60
N PRO A 142 37.60 8.34 -6.73
CA PRO A 142 37.77 9.04 -8.00
C PRO A 142 38.10 8.06 -9.12
N LYS A 143 37.22 7.96 -10.13
CA LYS A 143 37.46 7.12 -11.31
C LYS A 143 38.77 7.57 -11.96
N PRO A 144 39.62 6.63 -12.44
CA PRO A 144 40.84 6.99 -13.13
C PRO A 144 40.53 7.96 -14.28
N ARG A 145 41.30 9.05 -14.37
CA ARG A 145 41.14 10.04 -15.44
C ARG A 145 41.20 9.33 -16.80
N LEU A 146 40.16 9.52 -17.61
CA LEU A 146 40.17 9.12 -19.02
C LEU A 146 41.41 9.72 -19.67
N ARG A 147 42.34 8.87 -20.12
CA ARG A 147 43.39 9.26 -21.06
C ARG A 147 42.81 9.12 -22.45
N LEU A 148 42.63 10.25 -23.13
CA LEU A 148 42.38 10.26 -24.56
C LEU A 148 43.77 10.22 -25.20
N GLU A 149 44.12 9.09 -25.80
CA GLU A 149 45.24 8.99 -26.75
C GLU A 149 44.78 9.39 -28.14
#